data_AF-A0AAI9HN85-F1
#
_entry.id   AF-A0AAI9HN85-F1
#
_cell.length_a   1.000
_cell.length_b   1.000
_cell.length_c   1.000
_cell.angle_alpha   90.00
_cell.angle_beta   90.00
_cell.angle_gamma   90.00
#
_symmetry.space_group_name_H-M   'P 1'
#
loop_
_entity.id
_entity.type
_entity.pdbx_description
1 polymer ?
#
loop_
_entity_poly.entity_id
_entity_poly.type
_entity_poly.pdbx_seq_one_letter_code
_entity_poly.pdbx_strand_id
1 'polypeptide(L)'
;MFRITGSSSLPASVSTPDILSPRTSSDTAAVFPGLITDRQTVISQTGIAAEHLAPLQALAEEQQLVISFRPVEATATGLISAGYPTKNFNIKGKSANWGPMAGFIPVNQFYSKLCGEKHKIELMNKKVAECLRDGHATANILQITGSRINELVDMGLLTRHHPDKNGFITLEAKSPHNDTHKFTAKPAADDLYSIYVQEDDTPIQVLCFPQLNKPLTADYDLMIVAPRTEDFGSQDIPHNPDVSADAFAEKRPYLLRRGSTKETIRRELLEREDPRLGNNTPRIAALIPLINASLFREDGKEVVHHSMDATNPFSDMSANFPVTFFLPEPLDGLPKTLLVNNIEGLRTMLHTLECNDFMVPHNPLWSDEIPSLRRESFEMTRKLFNTL
;
A
#
# COMPACT_ATOMS: atom_id res chain seq x y z
N MET A 1 -45.10 -83.78 38.47
CA MET A 1 -46.04 -82.71 38.86
C MET A 1 -45.56 -81.43 38.21
N PHE A 2 -46.50 -80.71 37.58
CA PHE A 2 -46.37 -79.41 36.93
C PHE A 2 -45.59 -79.31 35.60
N ARG A 3 -46.23 -78.50 34.77
CA ARG A 3 -46.21 -78.31 33.32
C ARG A 3 -46.06 -76.79 33.12
N ILE A 4 -45.75 -76.36 31.89
CA ILE A 4 -45.96 -75.00 31.32
C ILE A 4 -44.83 -74.00 31.65
N THR A 5 -44.26 -73.18 30.77
CA THR A 5 -44.22 -72.96 29.31
C THR A 5 -43.16 -71.86 29.07
N GLY A 6 -42.56 -71.78 27.88
CA GLY A 6 -42.16 -70.49 27.31
C GLY A 6 -40.87 -70.53 26.48
N SER A 7 -41.02 -70.20 25.18
CA SER A 7 -40.01 -70.00 24.13
C SER A 7 -39.02 -68.89 24.51
N SER A 8 -37.84 -68.71 23.87
CA SER A 8 -37.59 -68.74 22.43
C SER A 8 -36.09 -68.87 22.08
N SER A 9 -35.89 -69.25 20.83
CA SER A 9 -34.69 -69.50 20.03
C SER A 9 -33.55 -68.48 20.10
N LEU A 10 -32.33 -69.00 20.21
CA LEU A 10 -31.08 -68.37 19.77
C LEU A 10 -30.85 -68.68 18.28
N PRO A 11 -30.22 -67.75 17.53
CA PRO A 11 -29.06 -68.19 16.76
C PRO A 11 -27.86 -67.25 16.83
N ALA A 12 -26.74 -67.86 16.48
CA ALA A 12 -25.39 -67.33 16.42
C ALA A 12 -25.21 -66.16 15.44
N SER A 13 -24.31 -65.24 15.79
CA SER A 13 -23.05 -64.99 15.05
C SER A 13 -22.44 -63.68 15.56
N VAL A 14 -21.19 -63.77 16.03
CA VAL A 14 -20.40 -62.64 16.50
C VAL A 14 -19.77 -61.99 15.28
N SER A 15 -20.27 -60.80 14.93
CA SER A 15 -19.66 -59.91 13.95
C SER A 15 -18.76 -58.92 14.70
N THR A 16 -17.48 -58.87 14.31
CA THR A 16 -16.48 -57.89 14.76
C THR A 16 -16.93 -56.46 14.47
N PRO A 17 -16.67 -55.48 15.36
CA PRO A 17 -17.03 -54.10 15.13
C PRO A 17 -16.16 -53.48 14.02
N ASP A 18 -16.84 -52.92 13.02
CA ASP A 18 -16.25 -52.09 11.98
C ASP A 18 -15.46 -50.93 12.60
N ILE A 19 -14.18 -50.85 12.23
CA ILE A 19 -13.32 -49.69 12.47
C ILE A 19 -13.91 -48.54 11.65
N LEU A 20 -14.54 -47.58 12.32
CA LEU A 20 -14.92 -46.32 11.70
C LEU A 20 -13.67 -45.66 11.11
N SER A 21 -13.60 -45.61 9.78
CA SER A 21 -12.69 -44.72 9.06
C SER A 21 -12.85 -43.28 9.56
N PRO A 22 -11.78 -42.48 9.61
CA PRO A 22 -11.88 -41.09 10.02
C PRO A 22 -12.81 -40.37 9.05
N ARG A 23 -13.89 -39.78 9.57
CA ARG A 23 -14.65 -38.77 8.84
C ARG A 23 -13.67 -37.65 8.51
N THR A 24 -13.34 -37.50 7.23
CA THR A 24 -12.76 -36.26 6.71
C THR A 24 -13.79 -35.17 6.96
N SER A 25 -13.61 -34.39 8.03
CA SER A 25 -14.21 -33.06 8.12
C SER A 25 -13.63 -32.28 6.94
N SER A 26 -14.46 -32.07 5.92
CA SER A 26 -14.22 -30.97 5.00
C SER A 26 -14.37 -29.70 5.84
N ASP A 27 -13.26 -29.22 6.40
CA ASP A 27 -13.16 -27.86 6.91
C ASP A 27 -13.49 -26.95 5.72
N THR A 28 -14.74 -26.50 5.64
CA THR A 28 -15.06 -25.33 4.84
C THR A 28 -14.32 -24.18 5.49
N ALA A 29 -13.15 -23.84 4.94
CA ALA A 29 -12.41 -22.66 5.34
C ALA A 29 -13.39 -21.49 5.43
N ALA A 30 -13.40 -20.78 6.56
CA ALA A 30 -14.24 -19.61 6.74
C ALA A 30 -13.99 -18.65 5.56
N VAL A 31 -15.01 -18.43 4.74
CA VAL A 31 -14.94 -17.49 3.62
C VAL A 31 -15.23 -16.13 4.21
N PHE A 32 -14.25 -15.23 4.13
CA PHE A 32 -14.40 -13.84 4.51
C PHE A 32 -14.52 -12.99 3.24
N PRO A 33 -15.74 -12.59 2.82
CA PRO A 33 -15.94 -11.80 1.61
C PRO A 33 -15.05 -10.54 1.61
N GLY A 34 -14.38 -10.29 0.48
CA GLY A 34 -13.48 -9.14 0.32
C GLY A 34 -12.11 -9.27 1.02
N LEU A 35 -11.85 -10.36 1.76
CA LEU A 35 -10.53 -10.68 2.30
C LEU A 35 -9.85 -11.79 1.50
N ILE A 36 -8.53 -11.69 1.38
CA ILE A 36 -7.67 -12.74 0.81
C ILE A 36 -6.71 -13.17 1.90
N THR A 37 -6.86 -14.41 2.35
CA THR A 37 -6.10 -15.02 3.45
C THR A 37 -5.16 -16.13 2.97
N ASP A 38 -5.30 -16.57 1.72
CA ASP A 38 -4.36 -17.51 1.11
C ASP A 38 -2.97 -16.88 0.96
N ARG A 39 -1.97 -17.49 1.60
CA ARG A 39 -0.61 -16.95 1.68
C ARG A 39 0.01 -16.68 0.31
N GLN A 40 -0.17 -17.60 -0.64
CA GLN A 40 0.45 -17.46 -1.96
C GLN A 40 -0.17 -16.30 -2.74
N THR A 41 -1.49 -16.13 -2.62
CA THR A 41 -2.23 -15.01 -3.22
C THR A 41 -1.88 -13.68 -2.55
N VAL A 42 -1.69 -13.66 -1.22
CA VAL A 42 -1.22 -12.48 -0.50
C VAL A 42 0.15 -12.04 -1.02
N ILE A 43 1.10 -12.97 -1.13
CA ILE A 43 2.46 -12.68 -1.62
C ILE A 43 2.42 -12.13 -3.05
N SER A 44 1.55 -12.65 -3.92
CA SER A 44 1.50 -12.21 -5.32
C SER A 44 0.77 -10.89 -5.55
N GLN A 45 -0.11 -10.47 -4.65
CA GLN A 45 -0.96 -9.28 -4.84
C GLN A 45 -0.61 -8.08 -3.95
N THR A 46 0.17 -8.28 -2.88
CA THR A 46 0.56 -7.20 -1.95
C THR A 46 1.41 -6.10 -2.60
N GLY A 47 2.31 -6.47 -3.52
CA GLY A 47 3.32 -5.58 -4.09
C GLY A 47 4.46 -5.20 -3.12
N ILE A 48 4.33 -5.51 -1.83
CA ILE A 48 5.46 -5.51 -0.89
C ILE A 48 6.44 -6.63 -1.29
N ALA A 49 7.74 -6.33 -1.23
CA ALA A 49 8.78 -7.29 -1.56
C ALA A 49 8.71 -8.50 -0.62
N ALA A 50 8.89 -9.71 -1.15
CA ALA A 50 8.65 -10.95 -0.40
C ALA A 50 9.55 -11.04 0.85
N GLU A 51 10.79 -10.58 0.75
CA GLU A 51 11.75 -10.48 1.84
C GLU A 51 11.35 -9.49 2.95
N HIS A 52 10.42 -8.57 2.69
CA HIS A 52 9.92 -7.59 3.65
C HIS A 52 8.71 -8.08 4.44
N LEU A 53 7.97 -9.09 3.96
CA LEU A 53 6.75 -9.55 4.60
C LEU A 53 7.00 -10.11 6.00
N ALA A 54 8.02 -10.94 6.17
CA ALA A 54 8.32 -11.54 7.47
C ALA A 54 8.86 -10.52 8.50
N PRO A 55 9.79 -9.61 8.17
CA PRO A 55 10.20 -8.57 9.12
C PRO A 55 9.08 -7.58 9.49
N LEU A 56 8.21 -7.20 8.55
CA LEU A 56 7.04 -6.36 8.86
C LEU A 56 6.06 -7.06 9.78
N GLN A 57 5.80 -8.35 9.54
CA GLN A 57 4.99 -9.17 10.42
C GLN A 57 5.60 -9.26 11.83
N ALA A 58 6.90 -9.52 11.93
CA ALA A 58 7.60 -9.58 13.22
C ALA A 58 7.53 -8.22 13.97
N LEU A 59 7.65 -7.10 13.25
CA LEU A 59 7.52 -5.78 13.85
C LEU A 59 6.10 -5.51 14.36
N ALA A 60 5.05 -5.91 13.62
CA ALA A 60 3.68 -5.79 14.09
C ALA A 60 3.46 -6.57 15.40
N GLU A 61 4.02 -7.78 15.50
CA GLU A 61 4.00 -8.60 16.72
C GLU A 61 4.77 -7.94 17.87
N GLU A 62 5.99 -7.47 17.63
CA GLU A 62 6.84 -6.85 18.65
C GLU A 62 6.21 -5.57 19.21
N GLN A 63 5.68 -4.73 18.33
CA GLN A 63 5.09 -3.45 18.72
C GLN A 63 3.64 -3.58 19.21
N GLN A 64 3.03 -4.77 19.09
CA GLN A 64 1.62 -5.01 19.39
C GLN A 64 0.69 -4.03 18.64
N LEU A 65 1.04 -3.74 17.38
CA LEU A 65 0.30 -2.84 16.50
C LEU A 65 -0.25 -3.60 15.31
N VAL A 66 -1.45 -3.23 14.87
CA VAL A 66 -1.85 -3.47 13.49
C VAL A 66 -1.08 -2.49 12.62
N ILE A 67 -0.40 -2.99 11.59
CA ILE A 67 0.29 -2.16 10.59
C ILE A 67 -0.24 -2.55 9.22
N SER A 68 -0.73 -1.59 8.45
CA SER A 68 -1.21 -1.86 7.10
C SER A 68 -0.68 -0.88 6.07
N PHE A 69 -0.56 -1.37 4.84
CA PHE A 69 -0.01 -0.65 3.70
C PHE A 69 -0.98 -0.65 2.53
N ARG A 70 -1.06 0.50 1.87
CA ARG A 70 -1.75 0.67 0.58
C ARG A 70 -1.07 -0.19 -0.49
N PRO A 71 -1.75 -0.47 -1.61
CA PRO A 71 -1.21 -1.28 -2.68
C PRO A 71 0.09 -0.67 -3.22
N VAL A 72 1.11 -1.51 -3.33
CA VAL A 72 2.34 -1.17 -4.03
C VAL A 72 2.25 -1.75 -5.43
N GLU A 73 2.55 -0.95 -6.44
CA GLU A 73 2.57 -1.42 -7.82
C GLU A 73 3.63 -2.52 -7.99
N ALA A 74 3.27 -3.66 -8.60
CA ALA A 74 4.20 -4.79 -8.82
C ALA A 74 5.47 -4.37 -9.60
N THR A 75 5.36 -3.33 -10.42
CA THR A 75 6.50 -2.76 -11.16
C THR A 75 7.54 -2.10 -10.26
N ALA A 76 7.17 -1.65 -9.06
CA ALA A 76 8.09 -1.10 -8.06
C ALA A 76 8.72 -2.19 -7.20
N THR A 77 8.06 -3.33 -7.00
CA THR A 77 8.51 -4.42 -6.12
C THR A 77 9.93 -4.88 -6.44
N GLY A 78 10.21 -5.23 -7.70
CA GLY A 78 11.54 -5.66 -8.14
C GLY A 78 12.62 -4.57 -7.97
N LEU A 79 12.25 -3.28 -8.13
CA LEU A 79 13.15 -2.16 -7.92
C LEU A 79 13.48 -1.97 -6.43
N ILE A 80 12.50 -2.12 -5.55
CA ILE A 80 12.69 -2.05 -4.10
C ILE A 80 13.57 -3.20 -3.61
N SER A 81 13.36 -4.42 -4.11
CA SER A 81 14.24 -5.57 -3.87
C SER A 81 15.67 -5.32 -4.35
N ALA A 82 15.83 -4.67 -5.52
CA ALA A 82 17.12 -4.25 -6.05
C ALA A 82 17.73 -3.02 -5.35
N GLY A 83 17.16 -2.58 -4.22
CA GLY A 83 17.68 -1.50 -3.39
C GLY A 83 17.66 -0.13 -4.07
N TYR A 84 16.66 0.15 -4.91
CA TYR A 84 16.42 1.51 -5.41
C TYR A 84 15.84 2.40 -4.30
N PRO A 85 16.24 3.69 -4.24
CA PRO A 85 15.64 4.65 -3.31
C PRO A 85 14.17 4.86 -3.69
N THR A 86 13.32 5.11 -2.69
CA THR A 86 11.90 5.43 -2.93
C THR A 86 11.61 6.91 -2.71
N LYS A 87 10.51 7.40 -3.28
CA LYS A 87 10.13 8.82 -3.14
C LYS A 87 9.76 9.15 -1.70
N ASN A 88 10.26 10.29 -1.22
CA ASN A 88 9.80 10.86 0.04
C ASN A 88 8.56 11.75 -0.16
N PHE A 89 8.05 12.29 0.94
CA PHE A 89 6.86 13.14 0.96
C PHE A 89 6.93 14.33 0.00
N ASN A 90 8.09 14.92 -0.25
CA ASN A 90 8.22 16.13 -1.08
C ASN A 90 8.13 15.85 -2.59
N ILE A 91 8.32 14.60 -3.00
CA ILE A 91 8.25 14.20 -4.41
C ILE A 91 6.81 13.80 -4.74
N LYS A 92 6.06 14.71 -5.37
CA LYS A 92 4.64 14.50 -5.71
C LYS A 92 4.40 13.86 -7.08
N GLY A 93 5.44 13.71 -7.90
CA GLY A 93 5.38 13.06 -9.21
C GLY A 93 4.86 11.62 -9.10
N LYS A 94 4.10 11.18 -10.10
CA LYS A 94 3.54 9.83 -10.15
C LYS A 94 4.50 8.89 -10.87
N SER A 95 4.55 7.65 -10.39
CA SER A 95 5.29 6.58 -11.04
C SER A 95 4.61 6.13 -12.32
N ALA A 96 5.39 5.52 -13.22
CA ALA A 96 4.90 4.85 -14.41
C ALA A 96 4.49 3.41 -14.10
N ASN A 97 3.46 2.93 -14.78
CA ASN A 97 3.01 1.53 -14.75
C ASN A 97 3.08 0.85 -16.13
N TRP A 98 3.75 1.47 -17.09
CA TRP A 98 3.85 1.00 -18.47
C TRP A 98 5.21 1.35 -19.07
N GLY A 99 5.59 0.65 -20.14
CA GLY A 99 6.81 0.92 -20.89
C GLY A 99 8.11 0.65 -20.12
N PRO A 100 9.26 1.01 -20.70
CA PRO A 100 10.57 0.77 -20.08
C PRO A 100 10.79 1.54 -18.78
N MET A 101 10.03 2.63 -18.56
CA MET A 101 10.07 3.45 -17.35
C MET A 101 9.18 2.94 -16.22
N ALA A 102 8.43 1.85 -16.42
CA ALA A 102 7.53 1.30 -15.39
C ALA A 102 8.27 1.07 -14.06
N GLY A 103 7.64 1.50 -12.96
CA GLY A 103 8.20 1.49 -11.61
C GLY A 103 8.98 2.76 -11.24
N PHE A 104 9.46 3.55 -12.20
CA PHE A 104 10.17 4.81 -11.94
C PHE A 104 9.26 6.04 -11.98
N ILE A 105 9.78 7.19 -11.55
CA ILE A 105 9.06 8.47 -11.57
C ILE A 105 9.57 9.32 -12.75
N PRO A 106 8.88 9.35 -13.90
CA PRO A 106 9.34 10.10 -15.07
C PRO A 106 9.26 11.61 -14.84
N VAL A 107 10.20 12.36 -15.42
CA VAL A 107 10.17 13.83 -15.37
C VAL A 107 8.96 14.36 -16.14
N ASN A 108 8.71 13.83 -17.34
CA ASN A 108 7.50 14.09 -18.09
C ASN A 108 6.40 13.11 -17.66
N GLN A 109 5.39 13.64 -16.98
CA GLN A 109 4.30 12.86 -16.40
C GLN A 109 3.34 12.25 -17.44
N PHE A 110 3.50 12.58 -18.73
CA PHE A 110 2.91 11.80 -19.82
C PHE A 110 3.32 10.31 -19.72
N TYR A 111 4.56 10.03 -19.35
CA TYR A 111 5.08 8.67 -19.21
C TYR A 111 4.71 8.00 -17.88
N SER A 112 3.96 8.68 -17.01
CA SER A 112 3.50 8.09 -15.74
C SER A 112 2.20 7.30 -15.94
N LYS A 113 1.64 6.77 -14.84
CA LYS A 113 0.29 6.18 -14.83
C LYS A 113 -0.83 7.17 -15.20
N LEU A 114 -0.54 8.48 -15.20
CA LEU A 114 -1.47 9.54 -15.58
C LEU A 114 -1.57 9.77 -17.09
N CYS A 115 -0.88 8.98 -17.91
CA CYS A 115 -0.97 9.06 -19.37
C CYS A 115 -2.43 9.21 -19.82
N GLY A 116 -2.72 10.23 -20.65
CA GLY A 116 -4.08 10.58 -21.10
C GLY A 116 -4.87 11.54 -20.21
N GLU A 117 -4.48 11.74 -18.94
CA GLU A 117 -5.12 12.67 -18.02
C GLU A 117 -4.51 14.08 -18.09
N LYS A 118 -4.71 14.78 -19.22
CA LYS A 118 -4.03 16.05 -19.57
C LYS A 118 -3.91 17.05 -18.40
N HIS A 119 -5.02 17.34 -17.71
CA HIS A 119 -5.01 18.28 -16.58
C HIS A 119 -4.16 17.81 -15.38
N LYS A 120 -4.21 16.51 -15.06
CA LYS A 120 -3.37 15.95 -13.99
C LYS A 120 -1.90 15.91 -14.39
N ILE A 121 -1.61 15.59 -15.66
CA ILE A 121 -0.25 15.63 -16.22
C ILE A 121 0.34 17.04 -16.09
N GLU A 122 -0.38 18.07 -16.52
CA GLU A 122 0.08 19.47 -16.42
C GLU A 122 0.35 19.88 -14.97
N LEU A 123 -0.55 19.52 -14.05
CA LEU A 123 -0.38 19.79 -12.62
C LEU A 123 0.85 19.07 -12.06
N MET A 124 1.02 17.78 -12.38
CA MET A 124 2.13 16.99 -11.86
C MET A 124 3.47 17.37 -12.49
N ASN A 125 3.50 17.79 -13.76
CA ASN A 125 4.69 18.35 -14.39
C ASN A 125 5.15 19.63 -13.68
N LYS A 126 4.22 20.51 -13.27
CA LYS A 126 4.57 21.68 -12.44
C LYS A 126 5.17 21.25 -11.10
N LYS A 127 4.57 20.26 -10.44
CA LYS A 127 5.09 19.70 -9.16
C LYS A 127 6.46 19.06 -9.31
N VAL A 128 6.71 18.37 -10.42
CA VAL A 128 8.03 17.80 -10.76
C VAL A 128 9.05 18.92 -10.99
N ALA A 129 8.69 19.97 -11.73
CA ALA A 129 9.57 21.12 -11.94
C ALA A 129 9.90 21.86 -10.63
N GLU A 130 8.91 21.99 -9.72
CA GLU A 130 9.13 22.51 -8.35
C GLU A 130 10.10 21.62 -7.58
N CYS A 131 9.86 20.30 -7.55
CA CYS A 131 10.71 19.31 -6.89
C CYS A 131 12.19 19.38 -7.35
N LEU A 132 12.42 19.50 -8.66
CA LEU A 132 13.76 19.64 -9.25
C LEU A 132 14.41 20.96 -8.87
N ARG A 133 13.66 22.07 -8.93
CA ARG A 133 14.16 23.41 -8.58
C ARG A 133 14.52 23.51 -7.10
N ASP A 134 13.72 22.88 -6.23
CA ASP A 134 13.88 22.93 -4.78
C ASP A 134 14.92 21.88 -4.29
N GLY A 135 15.53 21.11 -5.21
CA GLY A 135 16.63 20.20 -4.92
C GLY A 135 16.22 18.89 -4.26
N HIS A 136 14.92 18.55 -4.27
CA HIS A 136 14.42 17.30 -3.70
C HIS A 136 14.75 16.06 -4.57
N ALA A 137 15.00 16.27 -5.86
CA ALA A 137 15.43 15.23 -6.80
C ALA A 137 16.31 15.85 -7.91
N THR A 138 17.05 15.00 -8.63
CA THR A 138 17.68 15.34 -9.91
C THR A 138 16.99 14.64 -11.06
N ALA A 139 17.25 15.07 -12.30
CA ALA A 139 16.70 14.46 -13.51
C ALA A 139 17.83 13.82 -14.33
N ASN A 140 17.77 12.51 -14.55
CA ASN A 140 18.73 11.79 -15.37
C ASN A 140 18.03 10.99 -16.48
N ILE A 141 18.77 10.64 -17.52
CA ILE A 141 18.31 9.68 -18.53
C ILE A 141 18.10 8.33 -17.85
N LEU A 142 16.96 7.71 -18.12
CA LEU A 142 16.64 6.38 -17.65
C LEU A 142 17.64 5.37 -18.20
N GLN A 143 18.27 4.65 -17.29
CA GLN A 143 19.11 3.50 -17.58
C GLN A 143 18.56 2.29 -16.84
N ILE A 144 18.32 1.19 -17.57
CA ILE A 144 17.83 -0.07 -17.02
C ILE A 144 18.72 -1.22 -17.49
N THR A 145 18.85 -2.26 -16.67
CA THR A 145 19.64 -3.45 -17.00
C THR A 145 18.91 -4.35 -17.99
N GLY A 146 19.63 -5.27 -18.66
CA GLY A 146 19.01 -6.33 -19.45
C GLY A 146 18.06 -7.19 -18.62
N SER A 147 18.39 -7.46 -17.35
CA SER A 147 17.51 -8.16 -16.41
C SER A 147 16.19 -7.43 -16.18
N ARG A 148 16.22 -6.10 -16.02
CA ARG A 148 15.01 -5.30 -15.84
C ARG A 148 14.16 -5.27 -17.11
N ILE A 149 14.78 -5.22 -18.29
CA ILE A 149 14.05 -5.35 -19.56
C ILE A 149 13.31 -6.68 -19.61
N ASN A 150 13.97 -7.79 -19.27
CA ASN A 150 13.34 -9.12 -19.27
C ASN A 150 12.21 -9.20 -18.23
N GLU A 151 12.39 -8.66 -17.02
CA GLU A 151 11.34 -8.58 -16.01
C GLU A 151 10.09 -7.86 -16.54
N LEU A 152 10.26 -6.72 -17.23
CA LEU A 152 9.15 -5.98 -17.83
C LEU A 152 8.48 -6.73 -19.00
N VAL A 153 9.22 -7.56 -19.73
CA VAL A 153 8.68 -8.46 -20.75
C VAL A 153 7.84 -9.57 -20.10
N ASP A 154 8.34 -10.19 -19.04
CA ASP A 154 7.64 -11.24 -18.30
C ASP A 154 6.35 -10.72 -17.62
N MET A 155 6.36 -9.45 -17.19
CA MET A 155 5.16 -8.74 -16.71
C MET A 155 4.17 -8.36 -17.83
N GLY A 156 4.52 -8.55 -19.11
CA GLY A 156 3.69 -8.18 -20.26
C GLY A 156 3.61 -6.68 -20.54
N LEU A 157 4.50 -5.87 -19.94
CA LEU A 157 4.52 -4.40 -20.10
C LEU A 157 5.38 -3.94 -21.28
N LEU A 158 6.16 -4.86 -21.85
CA LEU A 158 7.16 -4.56 -22.86
C LEU A 158 7.29 -5.74 -23.84
N THR A 159 7.39 -5.43 -25.13
CA THR A 159 7.85 -6.38 -26.15
C THR A 159 9.27 -5.99 -26.54
N ARG A 160 10.19 -6.94 -26.42
CA ARG A 160 11.60 -6.76 -26.80
C ARG A 160 11.87 -7.35 -28.19
N HIS A 161 12.44 -6.55 -29.08
CA HIS A 161 12.91 -7.03 -30.39
C HIS A 161 14.39 -7.47 -30.34
N HIS A 162 14.86 -8.12 -31.41
CA HIS A 162 16.27 -8.43 -31.56
C HIS A 162 17.12 -7.15 -31.65
N PRO A 163 18.30 -7.13 -31.00
CA PRO A 163 19.24 -6.03 -31.16
C PRO A 163 19.66 -5.85 -32.62
N ASP A 164 19.85 -4.61 -33.06
CA ASP A 164 20.42 -4.30 -34.36
C ASP A 164 21.95 -4.47 -34.38
N LYS A 165 22.59 -4.13 -35.52
CA LYS A 165 24.05 -4.22 -35.70
C LYS A 165 24.86 -3.35 -34.72
N ASN A 166 24.26 -2.33 -34.14
CA ASN A 166 24.86 -1.43 -33.14
C ASN A 166 24.51 -1.86 -31.71
N GLY A 167 23.78 -2.98 -31.54
CA GLY A 167 23.28 -3.45 -30.26
C GLY A 167 22.05 -2.69 -29.76
N PHE A 168 21.43 -1.83 -30.58
CA PHE A 168 20.23 -1.09 -30.17
C PHE A 168 19.02 -2.01 -30.19
N ILE A 169 18.24 -1.95 -29.12
CA ILE A 169 17.07 -2.80 -28.93
C ILE A 169 15.82 -1.95 -29.11
N THR A 170 14.95 -2.33 -30.04
CA THR A 170 13.60 -1.75 -30.10
C THR A 170 12.74 -2.37 -29.01
N LEU A 171 12.08 -1.52 -28.24
CA LEU A 171 11.16 -1.88 -27.18
C LEU A 171 9.79 -1.30 -27.51
N GLU A 172 8.75 -2.13 -27.58
CA GLU A 172 7.38 -1.71 -27.83
C GLU A 172 6.54 -1.85 -26.56
N ALA A 173 5.72 -0.86 -26.23
CA ALA A 173 4.86 -0.89 -25.07
C ALA A 173 3.49 -0.28 -25.37
N LYS A 174 2.49 -0.69 -24.59
CA LYS A 174 1.15 -0.12 -24.58
C LYS A 174 1.01 0.88 -23.45
N SER A 175 0.49 2.07 -23.74
CA SER A 175 0.10 3.03 -22.69
C SER A 175 -1.15 2.52 -21.95
N PRO A 176 -1.54 3.12 -20.81
CA PRO A 176 -2.79 2.80 -20.11
C PRO A 176 -4.05 2.93 -20.98
N HIS A 177 -3.97 3.61 -22.12
CA HIS A 177 -5.05 3.77 -23.09
C HIS A 177 -4.87 2.89 -24.35
N ASN A 178 -4.01 1.88 -24.30
CA ASN A 178 -3.71 0.94 -25.39
C ASN A 178 -3.06 1.54 -26.65
N ASP A 179 -2.56 2.77 -26.58
CA ASP A 179 -1.72 3.33 -27.64
C ASP A 179 -0.35 2.65 -27.65
N THR A 180 0.13 2.29 -28.83
CA THR A 180 1.46 1.68 -28.99
C THR A 180 2.52 2.77 -29.04
N HIS A 181 3.51 2.65 -28.18
CA HIS A 181 4.71 3.49 -28.16
C HIS A 181 5.95 2.64 -28.38
N LYS A 182 6.93 3.20 -29.09
CA LYS A 182 8.22 2.55 -29.31
C LYS A 182 9.35 3.35 -28.70
N PHE A 183 10.26 2.61 -28.09
CA PHE A 183 11.45 3.11 -27.44
C PHE A 183 12.66 2.39 -28.01
N THR A 184 13.82 3.05 -27.94
CA THR A 184 15.11 2.45 -28.27
C THR A 184 15.95 2.37 -26.99
N ALA A 185 16.35 1.14 -26.65
CA ALA A 185 17.34 0.85 -25.63
C ALA A 185 18.72 0.83 -26.27
N LYS A 186 19.54 1.84 -25.98
CA LYS A 186 20.91 1.97 -26.48
C LYS A 186 21.90 1.45 -25.42
N PRO A 187 22.81 0.52 -25.76
CA PRO A 187 23.80 0.00 -24.81
C PRO A 187 24.61 1.12 -24.15
N ALA A 188 24.83 0.97 -22.85
CA ALA A 188 25.73 1.75 -22.02
C ALA A 188 26.68 0.78 -21.28
N ALA A 189 27.45 1.28 -20.31
CA ALA A 189 28.35 0.45 -19.51
C ALA A 189 27.58 -0.58 -18.66
N ASP A 190 28.22 -1.69 -18.31
CA ASP A 190 27.76 -2.65 -17.28
C ASP A 190 26.33 -3.20 -17.48
N ASP A 191 26.00 -3.65 -18.70
CA ASP A 191 24.66 -4.18 -19.07
C ASP A 191 23.50 -3.16 -18.92
N LEU A 192 23.81 -1.87 -18.79
CA LEU A 192 22.79 -0.82 -18.80
C LEU A 192 22.39 -0.44 -20.22
N TYR A 193 21.13 -0.06 -20.37
CA TYR A 193 20.58 0.49 -21.60
C TYR A 193 19.96 1.84 -21.31
N SER A 194 20.43 2.88 -22.01
CA SER A 194 19.82 4.21 -21.97
C SER A 194 18.59 4.24 -22.87
N ILE A 195 17.48 4.76 -22.35
CA ILE A 195 16.17 4.67 -23.00
C ILE A 195 15.79 5.97 -23.69
N TYR A 196 15.41 5.87 -24.96
CA TYR A 196 14.99 6.97 -25.82
C TYR A 196 13.65 6.66 -26.48
N VAL A 197 12.85 7.68 -26.78
CA VAL A 197 11.69 7.58 -27.68
C VAL A 197 12.20 7.30 -29.08
N GLN A 198 11.64 6.31 -29.78
CA GLN A 198 12.18 5.90 -31.08
C GLN A 198 11.92 6.93 -32.20
N GLU A 199 10.83 7.69 -32.13
CA GLU A 199 10.41 8.61 -33.19
C GLU A 199 11.35 9.80 -33.36
N ASP A 200 11.79 10.40 -32.25
CA ASP A 200 12.53 11.66 -32.23
C ASP A 200 13.86 11.59 -31.46
N ASP A 201 14.21 10.40 -30.96
CA ASP A 201 15.40 10.16 -30.14
C ASP A 201 15.44 10.99 -28.84
N THR A 202 14.28 11.42 -28.35
CA THR A 202 14.17 12.14 -27.07
C THR A 202 14.48 11.20 -25.90
N PRO A 203 15.42 11.53 -24.98
CA PRO A 203 15.71 10.67 -23.83
C PRO A 203 14.53 10.61 -22.85
N ILE A 204 14.21 9.41 -22.38
CA ILE A 204 13.30 9.25 -21.26
C ILE A 204 14.04 9.62 -19.98
N GLN A 205 13.59 10.68 -19.30
CA GLN A 205 14.18 11.13 -18.05
C GLN A 205 13.33 10.71 -16.84
N VAL A 206 14.00 10.34 -15.75
CA VAL A 206 13.39 9.97 -14.47
C VAL A 206 14.00 10.78 -13.33
N LEU A 207 13.24 10.92 -12.25
CA LEU A 207 13.72 11.51 -11.01
C LEU A 207 14.69 10.57 -10.32
N CYS A 208 15.81 11.12 -9.85
CA CYS A 208 16.84 10.41 -9.11
C CYS A 208 17.01 11.01 -7.72
N PHE A 209 17.38 10.15 -6.77
CA PHE A 209 17.77 10.56 -5.44
C PHE A 209 19.14 11.26 -5.52
N PRO A 210 19.27 12.54 -5.13
CA PRO A 210 20.48 13.33 -5.41
C PRO A 210 21.76 12.72 -4.82
N GLN A 211 21.67 12.16 -3.62
CA GLN A 211 22.83 11.66 -2.86
C GLN A 211 23.39 10.37 -3.46
N LEU A 212 22.53 9.49 -3.98
CA LEU A 212 22.94 8.22 -4.58
C LEU A 212 23.05 8.28 -6.11
N ASN A 213 22.58 9.37 -6.74
CA ASN A 213 22.43 9.51 -8.18
C ASN A 213 21.71 8.30 -8.82
N LYS A 214 20.73 7.73 -8.09
CA LYS A 214 19.99 6.52 -8.48
C LYS A 214 18.51 6.86 -8.70
N PRO A 215 17.84 6.29 -9.73
CA PRO A 215 16.43 6.54 -9.98
C PRO A 215 15.54 6.24 -8.77
N LEU A 216 14.50 7.04 -8.60
CA LEU A 216 13.50 6.87 -7.54
C LEU A 216 12.37 5.95 -8.00
N THR A 217 11.90 5.09 -7.10
CA THR A 217 10.70 4.26 -7.27
C THR A 217 9.61 4.63 -6.23
N ALA A 218 8.49 3.92 -6.26
CA ALA A 218 7.40 4.09 -5.31
C ALA A 218 7.82 3.64 -3.91
N ASP A 219 7.26 4.28 -2.90
CA ASP A 219 7.36 3.98 -1.48
C ASP A 219 6.21 3.09 -1.00
N TYR A 220 6.32 2.63 0.25
CA TYR A 220 5.29 1.91 0.98
C TYR A 220 4.46 2.93 1.76
N ASP A 221 3.30 3.27 1.19
CA ASP A 221 2.33 4.14 1.84
C ASP A 221 1.60 3.35 2.96
N LEU A 222 1.72 3.81 4.21
CA LEU A 222 0.91 3.28 5.31
C LEU A 222 -0.58 3.61 5.08
N MET A 223 -1.49 2.69 5.39
CA MET A 223 -2.92 2.95 5.40
C MET A 223 -3.43 3.19 6.82
N ILE A 224 -3.26 2.21 7.70
CA ILE A 224 -3.69 2.24 9.10
C ILE A 224 -2.55 1.72 9.96
N VAL A 225 -2.31 2.41 11.08
CA VAL A 225 -1.64 1.82 12.24
C VAL A 225 -2.57 1.95 13.43
N ALA A 226 -2.92 0.84 14.05
CA ALA A 226 -3.86 0.82 15.16
C ALA A 226 -3.23 0.16 16.39
N PRO A 227 -3.14 0.87 17.53
CA PRO A 227 -2.74 0.27 18.80
C PRO A 227 -3.89 -0.52 19.42
N ARG A 228 -3.58 -1.31 20.45
CA ARG A 228 -4.59 -1.77 21.39
C ARG A 228 -5.28 -0.58 22.05
N THR A 229 -6.52 -0.78 22.45
CA THR A 229 -7.37 0.24 23.10
C THR A 229 -6.74 0.75 24.38
N GLU A 230 -6.09 -0.12 25.15
CA GLU A 230 -5.39 0.25 26.39
C GLU A 230 -4.12 1.09 26.16
N ASP A 231 -3.48 0.94 25.00
CA ASP A 231 -2.26 1.65 24.61
C ASP A 231 -2.54 2.93 23.82
N PHE A 232 -3.80 3.19 23.46
CA PHE A 232 -4.20 4.38 22.76
C PHE A 232 -4.07 5.61 23.65
N GLY A 233 -3.42 6.65 23.15
CA GLY A 233 -3.28 7.89 23.89
C GLY A 233 -2.76 9.04 23.05
N SER A 234 -2.07 9.99 23.70
CA SER A 234 -1.54 11.19 23.04
C SER A 234 -0.58 10.90 21.88
N GLN A 235 0.03 9.71 21.84
CA GLN A 235 0.89 9.27 20.74
C GLN A 235 0.12 8.95 19.44
N ASP A 236 -1.20 8.79 19.52
CA ASP A 236 -2.08 8.40 18.41
C ASP A 236 -2.91 9.56 17.86
N ILE A 237 -2.80 10.73 18.49
CA ILE A 237 -3.51 11.93 18.07
C ILE A 237 -2.65 12.69 17.06
N PRO A 238 -3.11 12.89 15.81
CA PRO A 238 -2.36 13.65 14.83
C PRO A 238 -2.37 15.14 15.20
N HIS A 239 -1.35 15.87 14.76
CA HIS A 239 -1.29 17.31 14.98
C HIS A 239 -2.55 18.01 14.42
N ASN A 240 -3.06 17.54 13.28
CA ASN A 240 -4.33 17.99 12.74
C ASN A 240 -5.41 16.91 12.86
N PRO A 241 -6.24 16.94 13.92
CA PRO A 241 -7.29 15.94 14.14
C PRO A 241 -8.49 16.13 13.22
N ASP A 242 -8.58 17.27 12.54
CA ASP A 242 -9.75 17.59 11.73
C ASP A 242 -9.68 16.97 10.33
N VAL A 243 -8.51 16.49 9.89
CA VAL A 243 -8.17 15.74 8.64
C VAL A 243 -8.76 16.32 7.34
N SER A 244 -10.07 16.54 7.21
CA SER A 244 -10.71 17.23 6.10
C SER A 244 -10.83 18.75 6.31
N ALA A 245 -10.83 19.50 5.20
CA ALA A 245 -11.03 20.95 5.24
C ALA A 245 -12.43 21.34 5.78
N ASP A 246 -13.44 20.50 5.54
CA ASP A 246 -14.81 20.76 5.98
C ASP A 246 -14.93 20.61 7.50
N ALA A 247 -14.40 19.53 8.10
CA ALA A 247 -14.38 19.37 9.55
C ALA A 247 -13.51 20.44 10.24
N PHE A 248 -12.41 20.84 9.58
CA PHE A 248 -11.57 21.92 10.06
C PHE A 248 -12.29 23.28 10.09
N ALA A 249 -13.13 23.55 9.08
CA ALA A 249 -13.96 24.75 9.01
C ALA A 249 -15.11 24.74 10.03
N GLU A 250 -15.74 23.58 10.24
CA GLU A 250 -16.87 23.41 11.18
C GLU A 250 -16.48 23.83 12.61
N LYS A 251 -15.29 23.40 13.07
CA LYS A 251 -14.77 23.79 14.40
C LYS A 251 -14.23 25.22 14.46
N ARG A 252 -14.12 25.91 13.33
CA ARG A 252 -13.54 27.26 13.20
C ARG A 252 -14.48 28.18 12.40
N PRO A 253 -15.68 28.48 12.92
CA PRO A 253 -16.70 29.24 12.18
C PRO A 253 -16.25 30.64 11.77
N TYR A 254 -15.18 31.19 12.38
CA TYR A 254 -14.59 32.45 11.93
C TYR A 254 -14.05 32.39 10.49
N LEU A 255 -13.58 31.22 10.02
CA LEU A 255 -13.12 31.00 8.65
C LEU A 255 -14.25 31.22 7.65
N LEU A 256 -15.44 30.70 7.99
CA LEU A 256 -16.65 30.88 7.19
C LEU A 256 -17.16 32.33 7.27
N ARG A 257 -17.17 32.94 8.47
CA ARG A 257 -17.64 34.32 8.68
C ARG A 257 -16.84 35.36 7.90
N ARG A 258 -15.53 35.16 7.72
CA ARG A 258 -14.68 36.08 6.94
C ARG A 258 -14.67 35.78 5.44
N GLY A 259 -15.51 34.86 4.97
CA GLY A 259 -15.64 34.51 3.56
C GLY A 259 -14.42 33.78 2.97
N SER A 260 -13.69 32.99 3.77
CA SER A 260 -12.57 32.21 3.25
C SER A 260 -13.03 31.20 2.19
N THR A 261 -12.30 31.12 1.08
CA THR A 261 -12.54 30.10 0.05
C THR A 261 -12.11 28.72 0.54
N LYS A 262 -12.59 27.65 -0.12
CA LYS A 262 -12.18 26.27 0.18
C LYS A 262 -10.66 26.08 0.07
N GLU A 263 -10.04 26.71 -0.92
CA GLU A 263 -8.59 26.69 -1.13
C GLU A 263 -7.84 27.37 0.01
N THR A 264 -8.39 28.46 0.56
CA THR A 264 -7.80 29.17 1.70
C THR A 264 -7.87 28.31 2.95
N ILE A 265 -9.03 27.72 3.23
CA ILE A 265 -9.24 26.81 4.38
C ILE A 265 -8.30 25.60 4.25
N ARG A 266 -8.22 25.01 3.05
CA ARG A 266 -7.32 23.89 2.77
C ARG A 266 -5.86 24.29 2.96
N ARG A 267 -5.44 25.47 2.50
CA ARG A 267 -4.06 25.93 2.72
C ARG A 267 -3.73 26.04 4.21
N GLU A 268 -4.61 26.66 5.00
CA GLU A 268 -4.40 26.78 6.45
C GLU A 268 -4.41 25.42 7.17
N LEU A 269 -5.23 24.47 6.71
CA LEU A 269 -5.20 23.07 7.18
C LEU A 269 -3.80 22.47 6.98
N LEU A 270 -3.23 22.64 5.78
CA LEU A 270 -1.96 22.04 5.37
C LEU A 270 -0.73 22.74 5.97
N GLU A 271 -0.81 24.03 6.28
CA GLU A 271 0.25 24.79 6.98
C GLU A 271 0.55 24.23 8.38
N ARG A 272 -0.31 23.34 8.91
CA ARG A 272 -0.13 22.66 10.20
C ARG A 272 0.55 21.29 10.08
N GLU A 273 0.73 20.77 8.87
CA GLU A 273 1.37 19.47 8.65
C GLU A 273 2.88 19.54 8.88
N ASP A 274 3.49 18.41 9.24
CA ASP A 274 4.95 18.29 9.22
C ASP A 274 5.44 18.34 7.77
N PRO A 275 6.43 19.17 7.42
CA PRO A 275 6.88 19.33 6.04
C PRO A 275 7.59 18.09 5.47
N ARG A 276 7.93 17.10 6.29
CA ARG A 276 8.56 15.83 5.89
C ARG A 276 7.62 14.65 6.01
N LEU A 277 6.74 14.64 7.02
CA LEU A 277 5.91 13.48 7.36
C LEU A 277 4.41 13.67 7.04
N GLY A 278 3.97 14.88 6.70
CA GLY A 278 2.55 15.21 6.52
C GLY A 278 1.80 15.31 7.85
N ASN A 279 0.50 15.04 7.84
CA ASN A 279 -0.32 15.03 9.07
C ASN A 279 -0.08 13.78 9.94
N ASN A 280 1.04 13.77 10.65
CA ASN A 280 1.52 12.59 11.36
C ASN A 280 1.09 12.53 12.84
N THR A 281 1.16 11.34 13.44
CA THR A 281 1.07 11.15 14.90
C THR A 281 2.47 10.91 15.48
N PRO A 282 2.71 11.19 16.79
CA PRO A 282 3.98 10.84 17.43
C PRO A 282 4.35 9.35 17.32
N ARG A 283 3.37 8.44 17.43
CA ARG A 283 3.60 6.99 17.27
C ARG A 283 4.12 6.66 15.88
N ILE A 284 3.50 7.18 14.83
CA ILE A 284 3.95 6.92 13.46
C ILE A 284 5.34 7.52 13.23
N ALA A 285 5.62 8.72 13.76
CA ALA A 285 6.94 9.35 13.67
C ALA A 285 8.05 8.44 14.26
N ALA A 286 7.75 7.76 15.38
CA ALA A 286 8.64 6.80 15.99
C ALA A 286 8.68 5.44 15.26
N LEU A 287 7.57 5.01 14.65
CA LEU A 287 7.45 3.73 13.97
C LEU A 287 8.15 3.70 12.60
N ILE A 288 8.12 4.78 11.83
CA ILE A 288 8.76 4.85 10.50
C ILE A 288 10.25 4.42 10.52
N PRO A 289 11.12 4.95 11.41
CA PRO A 289 12.51 4.47 11.46
C PRO A 289 12.62 3.00 11.89
N LEU A 290 11.73 2.50 12.76
CA LEU A 290 11.70 1.09 13.14
C LEU A 290 11.33 0.18 11.97
N ILE A 291 10.36 0.59 11.15
CA ILE A 291 10.00 -0.13 9.92
C ILE A 291 11.22 -0.20 8.99
N ASN A 292 11.84 0.94 8.67
CA ASN A 292 12.97 0.92 7.74
C ASN A 292 14.17 0.12 8.28
N ALA A 293 14.42 0.18 9.59
CA ALA A 293 15.47 -0.61 10.24
C ALA A 293 15.17 -2.12 10.20
N SER A 294 13.93 -2.55 10.44
CA SER A 294 13.56 -3.97 10.39
C SER A 294 13.68 -4.57 8.98
N LEU A 295 13.57 -3.72 7.96
CA LEU A 295 13.75 -4.07 6.55
C LEU A 295 15.22 -4.03 6.08
N PHE A 296 16.17 -3.83 7.00
CA PHE A 296 17.60 -3.73 6.75
C PHE A 296 17.93 -2.69 5.66
N ARG A 297 17.19 -1.58 5.64
CA ARG A 297 17.39 -0.52 4.65
C ARG A 297 18.55 0.37 5.09
N GLU A 298 19.51 0.56 4.19
CA GLU A 298 20.60 1.52 4.34
C GLU A 298 20.06 2.96 4.18
N ASP A 299 20.81 3.93 4.69
CA ASP A 299 20.52 5.35 4.54
C ASP A 299 20.28 5.72 3.07
N GLY A 300 19.16 6.40 2.82
CA GLY A 300 18.73 6.79 1.47
C GLY A 300 18.02 5.69 0.68
N LYS A 301 17.78 4.51 1.25
CA LYS A 301 16.99 3.41 0.65
C LYS A 301 15.77 3.05 1.50
N GLU A 302 15.35 3.97 2.37
CA GLU A 302 14.11 3.85 3.13
C GLU A 302 12.93 3.65 2.18
N VAL A 303 11.94 2.86 2.61
CA VAL A 303 10.74 2.54 1.83
C VAL A 303 9.49 3.16 2.42
N VAL A 304 9.45 3.48 3.72
CA VAL A 304 8.36 4.23 4.34
C VAL A 304 8.87 5.62 4.71
N HIS A 305 8.18 6.67 4.25
CA HIS A 305 8.67 8.05 4.40
C HIS A 305 7.74 8.98 5.19
N HIS A 306 6.45 8.66 5.31
CA HIS A 306 5.48 9.60 5.82
C HIS A 306 4.30 8.93 6.52
N SER A 307 3.40 9.78 7.02
CA SER A 307 2.17 9.40 7.71
C SER A 307 1.30 8.41 6.93
N MET A 308 0.38 7.78 7.67
CA MET A 308 -0.66 6.90 7.17
C MET A 308 -1.80 7.63 6.46
N ASP A 309 -2.49 6.92 5.57
CA ASP A 309 -3.65 7.46 4.86
C ASP A 309 -4.83 7.79 5.78
N ALA A 310 -4.95 7.12 6.94
CA ALA A 310 -5.99 7.42 7.92
C ALA A 310 -6.01 8.89 8.40
N THR A 311 -4.89 9.62 8.29
CA THR A 311 -4.78 11.04 8.65
C THR A 311 -4.56 11.97 7.44
N ASN A 312 -4.59 11.41 6.22
CA ASN A 312 -4.29 12.13 4.99
C ASN A 312 -5.46 13.03 4.53
N PRO A 313 -5.27 14.36 4.39
CA PRO A 313 -6.31 15.28 3.92
C PRO A 313 -6.65 15.14 2.42
N PHE A 314 -5.97 14.25 1.70
CA PHE A 314 -6.17 13.96 0.28
C PHE A 314 -6.53 12.49 0.01
N SER A 315 -6.96 11.75 1.03
CA SER A 315 -7.28 10.31 0.87
C SER A 315 -8.32 10.09 -0.24
N ASP A 316 -8.08 9.04 -1.03
CA ASP A 316 -8.98 8.50 -2.04
C ASP A 316 -9.15 7.01 -1.75
N MET A 317 -10.33 6.63 -1.30
CA MET A 317 -10.65 5.25 -0.91
C MET A 317 -10.38 4.25 -2.04
N SER A 318 -10.66 4.61 -3.30
CA SER A 318 -10.47 3.70 -4.43
C SER A 318 -9.00 3.35 -4.66
N ALA A 319 -8.10 4.26 -4.29
CA ALA A 319 -6.65 4.09 -4.41
C ALA A 319 -6.01 3.33 -3.23
N ASN A 320 -6.81 2.82 -2.29
CA ASN A 320 -6.34 2.07 -1.13
C ASN A 320 -6.38 0.56 -1.32
N PHE A 321 -7.03 0.03 -2.36
CA PHE A 321 -7.20 -1.43 -2.53
C PHE A 321 -6.27 -2.03 -3.59
N PRO A 322 -5.73 -3.25 -3.35
CA PRO A 322 -5.83 -4.02 -2.10
C PRO A 322 -4.90 -3.50 -0.99
N VAL A 323 -5.35 -3.57 0.26
CA VAL A 323 -4.57 -3.18 1.45
C VAL A 323 -3.90 -4.42 2.05
N THR A 324 -2.62 -4.36 2.35
CA THR A 324 -1.93 -5.42 3.10
C THR A 324 -1.99 -5.14 4.59
N PHE A 325 -2.53 -6.06 5.38
CA PHE A 325 -2.58 -5.99 6.83
C PHE A 325 -1.57 -6.95 7.46
N PHE A 326 -0.85 -6.45 8.45
CA PHE A 326 -0.05 -7.21 9.41
C PHE A 326 -0.67 -7.03 10.80
N LEU A 327 -1.29 -8.09 11.30
CA LEU A 327 -1.90 -8.16 12.63
C LEU A 327 -0.86 -8.68 13.63
N PRO A 328 -0.85 -8.20 14.88
CA PRO A 328 0.08 -8.69 15.91
C PRO A 328 -0.23 -10.13 16.34
N GLU A 329 -1.46 -10.60 16.13
CA GLU A 329 -1.89 -11.98 16.35
C GLU A 329 -3.00 -12.38 15.39
N PRO A 330 -3.29 -13.69 15.22
CA PRO A 330 -4.50 -14.12 14.53
C PRO A 330 -5.74 -13.63 15.28
N LEU A 331 -6.73 -13.07 14.57
CA LEU A 331 -7.97 -12.52 15.16
C LEU A 331 -9.18 -13.15 14.48
N ASP A 332 -10.11 -13.73 15.24
CA ASP A 332 -11.35 -14.33 14.72
C ASP A 332 -11.15 -15.29 13.53
N GLY A 333 -10.07 -16.06 13.55
CA GLY A 333 -9.71 -16.99 12.48
C GLY A 333 -8.99 -16.36 11.28
N LEU A 334 -8.78 -15.04 11.27
CA LEU A 334 -7.94 -14.35 10.30
C LEU A 334 -6.46 -14.63 10.59
N PRO A 335 -5.64 -14.89 9.56
CA PRO A 335 -4.20 -15.04 9.73
C PRO A 335 -3.56 -13.67 10.04
N LYS A 336 -2.33 -13.69 10.55
CA LYS A 336 -1.59 -12.47 10.87
C LYS A 336 -1.32 -11.58 9.65
N THR A 337 -1.09 -12.16 8.47
CA THR A 337 -0.92 -11.40 7.22
C THR A 337 -2.05 -11.71 6.26
N LEU A 338 -2.74 -10.68 5.77
CA LEU A 338 -3.85 -10.81 4.82
C LEU A 338 -3.98 -9.58 3.91
N LEU A 339 -4.72 -9.72 2.82
CA LEU A 339 -5.14 -8.59 1.99
C LEU A 339 -6.62 -8.29 2.18
N VAL A 340 -6.93 -7.00 2.21
CA VAL A 340 -8.28 -6.46 2.09
C VAL A 340 -8.45 -5.97 0.65
N ASN A 341 -9.29 -6.63 -0.14
CA ASN A 341 -9.36 -6.39 -1.59
C ASN A 341 -10.39 -5.33 -1.98
N ASN A 342 -11.34 -5.00 -1.10
CA ASN A 342 -12.40 -4.03 -1.39
C ASN A 342 -13.01 -3.45 -0.10
N ILE A 343 -14.00 -2.59 -0.27
CA ILE A 343 -14.70 -1.89 0.82
C ILE A 343 -15.41 -2.84 1.81
N GLU A 344 -15.95 -3.96 1.33
CA GLU A 344 -16.62 -4.96 2.18
C GLU A 344 -15.61 -5.70 3.06
N GLY A 345 -14.48 -6.09 2.48
CA GLY A 345 -13.35 -6.63 3.22
C GLY A 345 -12.85 -5.64 4.27
N LEU A 346 -12.76 -4.35 3.93
CA LEU A 346 -12.31 -3.34 4.87
C LEU A 346 -13.27 -3.20 6.04
N ARG A 347 -14.58 -3.12 5.77
CA ARG A 347 -15.61 -3.13 6.84
C ARG A 347 -15.44 -4.32 7.78
N THR A 348 -15.25 -5.51 7.21
CA THR A 348 -15.04 -6.75 7.98
C THR A 348 -13.79 -6.63 8.85
N MET A 349 -12.66 -6.19 8.27
CA MET A 349 -11.40 -6.04 8.97
C MET A 349 -11.50 -5.02 10.11
N LEU A 350 -12.03 -3.81 9.85
CA LEU A 350 -12.16 -2.78 10.89
C LEU A 350 -13.07 -3.26 12.03
N HIS A 351 -14.19 -3.92 11.70
CA HIS A 351 -15.07 -4.49 12.70
C HIS A 351 -14.37 -5.56 13.55
N THR A 352 -13.62 -6.47 12.93
CA THR A 352 -12.83 -7.50 13.64
C THR A 352 -11.81 -6.85 14.57
N LEU A 353 -11.08 -5.83 14.11
CA LEU A 353 -10.10 -5.11 14.95
C LEU A 353 -10.77 -4.46 16.18
N GLU A 354 -11.87 -3.76 15.98
CA GLU A 354 -12.62 -3.13 17.08
C GLU A 354 -13.17 -4.18 18.05
N CYS A 355 -13.66 -5.32 17.55
CA CYS A 355 -14.11 -6.46 18.37
C CYS A 355 -13.01 -7.12 19.19
N ASN A 356 -11.75 -6.97 18.77
CA ASN A 356 -10.57 -7.49 19.45
C ASN A 356 -9.75 -6.37 20.11
N ASP A 357 -10.44 -5.33 20.60
CA ASP A 357 -9.89 -4.26 21.41
C ASP A 357 -8.77 -3.43 20.76
N PHE A 358 -8.80 -3.22 19.44
CA PHE A 358 -7.94 -2.23 18.77
C PHE A 358 -8.64 -0.87 18.57
N MET A 359 -7.89 0.22 18.74
CA MET A 359 -8.36 1.56 18.44
C MET A 359 -8.00 1.94 17.01
N VAL A 360 -8.96 1.82 16.10
CA VAL A 360 -8.73 1.99 14.66
C VAL A 360 -8.93 3.45 14.23
N PRO A 361 -7.91 4.13 13.67
CA PRO A 361 -8.08 5.47 13.13
C PRO A 361 -8.94 5.43 11.86
N HIS A 362 -9.85 6.40 11.72
CA HIS A 362 -10.75 6.52 10.58
C HIS A 362 -10.53 7.86 9.88
N ASN A 363 -10.27 7.85 8.57
CA ASN A 363 -10.24 9.07 7.79
C ASN A 363 -11.66 9.52 7.43
N PRO A 364 -12.10 10.75 7.73
CA PRO A 364 -13.43 11.23 7.35
C PRO A 364 -13.68 11.31 5.83
N LEU A 365 -12.65 11.18 5.00
CA LEU A 365 -12.75 11.14 3.53
C LEU A 365 -12.95 9.72 2.98
N TRP A 366 -12.88 8.71 3.84
CA TRP A 366 -13.27 7.35 3.48
C TRP A 366 -14.79 7.28 3.24
N SER A 367 -15.22 6.46 2.28
CA SER A 367 -16.62 6.34 1.85
C SER A 367 -17.59 6.30 3.02
N ASP A 368 -18.77 6.93 2.87
CA ASP A 368 -19.88 6.86 3.85
C ASP A 368 -20.32 5.40 4.14
N GLU A 369 -19.92 4.46 3.27
CA GLU A 369 -20.13 3.02 3.46
C GLU A 369 -19.20 2.37 4.49
N ILE A 370 -18.17 3.05 4.98
CA ILE A 370 -17.46 2.63 6.18
C ILE A 370 -18.19 3.29 7.34
N PRO A 371 -19.12 2.59 8.01
CA PRO A 371 -19.74 3.16 9.19
C PRO A 371 -18.62 3.50 10.16
N SER A 372 -18.60 4.74 10.65
CA SER A 372 -17.84 4.99 11.87
C SER A 372 -18.52 4.15 12.94
N LEU A 373 -17.99 2.96 13.20
CA LEU A 373 -18.41 2.10 14.30
C LEU A 373 -17.85 2.75 15.59
N ARG A 374 -18.28 3.99 15.84
CA ARG A 374 -18.04 4.70 17.09
C ARG A 374 -18.86 3.96 18.14
N ARG A 375 -18.25 2.92 18.72
CA ARG A 375 -18.77 2.27 19.92
C ARG A 375 -19.07 3.36 20.95
N GLU A 376 -20.09 3.17 21.79
CA GLU A 376 -20.36 4.12 22.89
C GLU A 376 -19.13 4.30 23.80
N SER A 377 -18.28 3.27 23.92
CA SER A 377 -16.98 3.34 24.59
C SER A 377 -16.01 4.33 23.94
N PHE A 378 -16.01 4.46 22.60
CA PHE A 378 -15.21 5.46 21.88
C PHE A 378 -15.66 6.89 22.21
N GLU A 379 -16.97 7.16 22.24
CA GLU A 379 -17.47 8.47 22.65
C GLU A 379 -17.19 8.77 24.12
N MET A 380 -17.22 7.75 24.99
CA MET A 380 -16.86 7.89 26.41
C MET A 380 -15.37 8.22 26.58
N THR A 381 -14.47 7.44 25.97
CA THR A 381 -13.02 7.65 26.05
C THR A 381 -12.62 8.98 25.41
N ARG A 382 -13.17 9.31 24.23
CA ARG A 382 -12.93 10.60 23.57
C ARG A 382 -13.42 11.79 24.39
N LYS A 383 -14.59 11.70 25.03
CA LYS A 383 -15.07 12.75 25.95
C LYS A 383 -14.17 12.88 27.18
N LEU A 384 -13.64 11.78 27.70
CA LEU A 384 -12.72 11.77 28.83
C LEU A 384 -11.40 12.48 28.49
N PHE A 385 -10.88 12.32 27.27
CA PHE A 385 -9.63 12.95 26.84
C PHE A 385 -9.79 14.37 26.27
N ASN A 386 -10.94 14.73 25.68
CA ASN A 386 -11.20 16.10 25.21
C ASN A 386 -11.60 17.08 26.35
N THR A 387 -11.68 16.60 27.59
CA THR A 387 -11.95 17.42 28.79
C THR A 387 -10.70 17.63 29.66
N LEU A 388 -9.56 17.06 29.26
CA LEU A 388 -8.21 17.37 29.77
C LEU A 388 -7.50 18.28 28.77
#